data_AF-A0ABD3QJX8-F1
#
_entry.id   AF-A0ABD3QJX8-F1
#
_cell.length_a   1.000
_cell.length_b   1.000
_cell.length_c   1.000
_cell.angle_alpha   90.00
_cell.angle_beta   90.00
_cell.angle_gamma   90.00
#
_symmetry.space_group_name_H-M   'P 1'
#
loop_
_entity.id
_entity.type
_entity.pdbx_description
1 polymer ?
#
loop_
_entity_poly.entity_id
_entity_poly.type
_entity_poly.pdbx_seq_one_letter_code
_entity_poly.pdbx_strand_id
1 'polypeptide(L)'
;MKAISLLVGFLQLSPGSSYAPLAGVTARSVKTNQDVDLANFLQTTKNGDKGKTMLVMGTYAADFNAIEYAQRLRYYLPELQKRGVGKIGLVLNCEDEAAKVLADLVDLPCDVSSNKDDTLTLMVDPLGKAGIAFGVGRGWRPDDTAMSPYVKLFGMLWGLGAWATLPAVIGGYIGNPFTAQPWIEDAMAVGQRKGRWPDTALLLDENTGTVTKNKFSELPLVGEWPRRPLELATLRLQNMLDISIKNWEQLAPNEEALQAGVLTQLGGCVVYDSEKMEPVFEWKDPGICAVANFEDILEKL
;
A
#
# COMPACT_ATOMS: atom_id res chain seq x y z
N MET A 1 -23.90 16.56 -43.76
CA MET A 1 -22.97 15.74 -42.96
C MET A 1 -22.01 16.67 -42.24
N LYS A 2 -22.17 16.84 -40.93
CA LYS A 2 -21.24 17.60 -40.09
C LYS A 2 -20.14 16.63 -39.63
N ALA A 3 -18.90 16.88 -40.04
CA ALA A 3 -17.74 16.17 -39.51
C ALA A 3 -17.52 16.65 -38.07
N ILE A 4 -17.61 15.70 -37.13
CA ILE A 4 -17.23 15.89 -35.73
C ILE A 4 -15.70 15.82 -35.67
N SER A 5 -15.07 16.94 -35.30
CA SER A 5 -13.65 16.99 -34.98
C SER A 5 -13.48 16.38 -33.58
N LEU A 6 -12.91 15.16 -33.52
CA LEU A 6 -12.36 14.60 -32.30
C LEU A 6 -11.02 15.30 -32.03
N LEU A 7 -11.02 16.28 -31.11
CA LEU A 7 -9.78 16.76 -30.51
C LEU A 7 -9.38 15.76 -29.41
N VAL A 8 -8.44 14.86 -29.72
CA VAL A 8 -7.69 14.13 -28.70
C VAL A 8 -6.60 15.09 -28.22
N GLY A 9 -6.82 15.73 -27.07
CA GLY A 9 -5.80 16.55 -26.43
C GLY A 9 -4.68 15.66 -25.93
N PHE A 10 -3.56 15.63 -26.64
CA PHE A 10 -2.30 15.12 -26.10
C PHE A 10 -1.80 16.12 -25.06
N LEU A 11 -2.03 15.82 -23.78
CA LEU A 11 -1.38 16.54 -22.68
C LEU A 11 0.13 16.32 -22.77
N GLN A 12 0.89 17.43 -22.88
CA GLN A 12 2.33 17.41 -22.80
C GLN A 12 2.75 17.06 -21.37
N LEU A 13 3.15 15.81 -21.15
CA LEU A 13 3.88 15.41 -19.95
C LEU A 13 5.23 16.13 -19.94
N SER A 14 5.58 16.76 -18.82
CA SER A 14 6.93 17.30 -18.64
C SER A 14 7.95 16.17 -18.85
N PRO A 15 8.88 16.30 -19.82
CA PRO A 15 9.93 15.32 -20.04
C PRO A 15 10.82 15.29 -18.79
N GLY A 16 10.75 14.20 -18.03
CA GLY A 16 11.51 14.03 -16.79
C GLY A 16 10.68 13.75 -15.54
N SER A 17 9.35 13.77 -15.61
CA SER A 17 8.52 13.36 -14.47
C SER A 17 8.50 11.83 -14.30
N SER A 18 8.68 11.34 -13.08
CA SER A 18 8.75 9.91 -12.76
C SER A 18 7.46 9.13 -12.95
N TYR A 19 6.33 9.83 -13.10
CA TYR A 19 5.03 9.25 -13.46
C TYR A 19 4.73 9.33 -14.96
N ALA A 20 5.59 9.94 -15.79
CA ALA A 20 5.42 9.94 -17.24
C ALA A 20 5.26 8.54 -17.87
N PRO A 21 5.91 7.47 -17.36
CA PRO A 21 5.66 6.10 -17.82
C PRO A 21 4.23 5.59 -17.59
N LEU A 22 3.43 6.25 -16.75
CA LEU A 22 2.01 5.89 -16.53
C LEU A 22 1.07 6.43 -17.62
N ALA A 23 1.59 7.14 -18.63
CA ALA A 23 0.79 7.64 -19.74
C ALA A 23 0.09 6.49 -20.48
N GLY A 24 -1.25 6.51 -20.53
CA GLY A 24 -2.04 5.45 -21.16
C GLY A 24 -2.04 4.12 -20.39
N VAL A 25 -1.47 4.10 -19.19
CA VAL A 25 -1.55 2.95 -18.29
C VAL A 25 -2.82 3.07 -17.46
N THR A 26 -3.62 2.01 -17.47
CA THR A 26 -4.88 1.96 -16.75
C THR A 26 -4.85 0.97 -15.59
N ALA A 27 -5.66 1.23 -14.57
CA ALA A 27 -6.07 0.24 -13.59
C ALA A 27 -7.60 0.24 -13.51
N ARG A 28 -8.20 -0.90 -13.20
CA ARG A 28 -9.66 -1.04 -13.16
C ARG A 28 -10.19 -0.62 -11.80
N SER A 29 -11.14 0.30 -11.74
CA SER A 29 -11.82 0.64 -10.49
C SER A 29 -12.66 -0.52 -9.99
N VAL A 30 -12.50 -0.90 -8.71
CA VAL A 30 -13.29 -1.97 -8.09
C VAL A 30 -14.75 -1.55 -7.91
N LYS A 31 -15.03 -0.25 -7.73
CA LYS A 31 -16.39 0.29 -7.57
C LYS A 31 -17.17 0.31 -8.87
N THR A 32 -16.56 0.87 -9.93
CA THR A 32 -17.27 1.15 -11.19
C THR A 32 -17.02 0.12 -12.28
N ASN A 33 -16.04 -0.76 -12.09
CA ASN A 33 -15.55 -1.70 -13.09
C ASN A 33 -15.06 -1.03 -14.39
N GLN A 34 -14.71 0.26 -14.32
CA GLN A 34 -14.18 1.04 -15.44
C GLN A 34 -12.67 1.19 -15.33
N ASP A 35 -12.01 1.23 -16.48
CA ASP A 35 -10.58 1.55 -16.55
C ASP A 35 -10.34 3.01 -16.22
N VAL A 36 -9.40 3.25 -15.32
CA VAL A 36 -8.95 4.56 -14.86
C VAL A 36 -7.55 4.78 -15.41
N ASP A 37 -7.37 5.79 -16.25
CA ASP A 37 -6.04 6.24 -16.69
C ASP A 37 -5.29 6.85 -15.49
N LEU A 38 -4.15 6.25 -15.15
CA LEU A 38 -3.43 6.57 -13.92
C LEU A 38 -2.69 7.92 -14.00
N ALA A 39 -2.23 8.32 -15.19
CA ALA A 39 -1.62 9.63 -15.39
C ALA A 39 -2.65 10.75 -15.23
N ASN A 40 -3.83 10.58 -15.82
CA ASN A 40 -4.97 11.49 -15.64
C ASN A 40 -5.47 11.46 -14.20
N PHE A 41 -5.48 10.29 -13.55
CA PHE A 41 -5.84 10.18 -12.14
C PHE A 41 -4.92 11.05 -11.28
N LEU A 42 -3.61 10.97 -11.45
CA LEU A 42 -2.64 11.78 -10.70
C LEU A 42 -2.81 13.29 -10.93
N GLN A 43 -3.09 13.71 -12.16
CA GLN A 43 -3.15 15.12 -12.52
C GLN A 43 -4.46 15.82 -12.15
N THR A 44 -5.51 15.06 -11.82
CA THR A 44 -6.85 15.59 -11.52
C THR A 44 -7.20 15.39 -10.05
N THR A 45 -7.77 16.42 -9.40
CA THR A 45 -8.38 16.25 -8.07
C THR A 45 -9.86 15.86 -8.19
N LYS A 46 -10.49 15.52 -7.05
CA LYS A 46 -11.89 15.07 -6.97
C LYS A 46 -12.89 16.06 -7.60
N ASN A 47 -12.60 17.36 -7.58
CA ASN A 47 -13.47 18.41 -8.15
C ASN A 47 -12.96 18.97 -9.49
N GLY A 48 -11.88 18.42 -10.05
CA GLY A 48 -11.22 19.00 -11.23
C GLY A 48 -10.38 20.24 -10.94
N ASP A 49 -10.29 20.64 -9.67
CA ASP A 49 -9.42 21.73 -9.20
C ASP A 49 -7.95 21.29 -9.09
N LYS A 50 -7.04 22.24 -8.88
CA LYS A 50 -5.64 21.93 -8.59
C LYS A 50 -5.47 21.49 -7.13
N GLY A 51 -4.49 20.63 -6.85
CA GLY A 51 -4.22 20.11 -5.51
C GLY A 51 -3.32 18.88 -5.52
N LYS A 52 -3.18 18.21 -4.37
CA LYS A 52 -2.32 17.02 -4.26
C LYS A 52 -3.12 15.73 -4.45
N THR A 53 -2.57 14.81 -5.24
CA THR A 53 -3.11 13.45 -5.46
C THR A 53 -2.05 12.42 -5.13
N MET A 54 -2.44 11.35 -4.44
CA MET A 54 -1.56 10.23 -4.11
C MET A 54 -1.95 9.00 -4.93
N LEU A 55 -0.95 8.24 -5.39
CA LEU A 55 -1.15 6.93 -6.00
C LEU A 55 -0.20 5.93 -5.35
N VAL A 56 -0.76 4.89 -4.76
CA VAL A 56 -0.04 3.75 -4.20
C VAL A 56 -0.13 2.60 -5.19
N MET A 57 1.04 2.11 -5.60
CA MET A 57 1.21 0.85 -6.34
C MET A 57 1.41 -0.24 -5.30
N GLY A 58 0.32 -0.87 -4.87
CA GLY A 58 0.38 -2.02 -3.98
C GLY A 58 0.75 -3.30 -4.72
N THR A 59 1.07 -4.32 -3.95
CA THR A 59 1.36 -5.67 -4.43
C THR A 59 0.08 -6.52 -4.41
N TYR A 60 0.18 -7.86 -4.49
CA TYR A 60 -1.00 -8.74 -4.39
C TYR A 60 -1.58 -8.71 -2.97
N ALA A 61 -2.87 -9.01 -2.82
CA ALA A 61 -3.62 -8.71 -1.59
C ALA A 61 -3.16 -9.48 -0.33
N ALA A 62 -2.53 -10.65 -0.49
CA ALA A 62 -1.95 -11.42 0.62
C ALA A 62 -0.51 -11.01 0.98
N ASP A 63 0.10 -10.06 0.28
CA ASP A 63 1.48 -9.65 0.49
C ASP A 63 1.64 -8.70 1.68
N PHE A 64 2.80 -8.74 2.34
CA PHE A 64 3.12 -7.85 3.45
C PHE A 64 3.05 -6.37 3.07
N ASN A 65 3.54 -5.98 1.88
CA ASN A 65 3.57 -4.58 1.49
C ASN A 65 2.16 -4.04 1.24
N ALA A 66 1.32 -4.78 0.51
CA ALA A 66 -0.08 -4.42 0.28
C ALA A 66 -0.85 -4.23 1.59
N ILE A 67 -0.69 -5.18 2.53
CA ILE A 67 -1.35 -5.13 3.83
C ILE A 67 -0.91 -3.89 4.63
N GLU A 68 0.40 -3.61 4.70
CA GLU A 68 0.92 -2.43 5.42
C GLU A 68 0.50 -1.11 4.75
N TYR A 69 0.49 -1.03 3.42
CA TYR A 69 -0.03 0.15 2.73
C TYR A 69 -1.50 0.39 3.07
N ALA A 70 -2.34 -0.64 3.06
CA ALA A 70 -3.75 -0.51 3.42
C ALA A 70 -3.93 -0.07 4.89
N GLN A 71 -3.18 -0.67 5.82
CA GLN A 71 -3.21 -0.30 7.25
C GLN A 71 -2.76 1.15 7.48
N ARG A 72 -1.67 1.58 6.82
CA ARG A 72 -1.17 2.97 6.89
C ARG A 72 -2.13 3.95 6.26
N LEU A 73 -2.70 3.63 5.10
CA LEU A 73 -3.72 4.47 4.45
C LEU A 73 -4.92 4.67 5.37
N ARG A 74 -5.46 3.60 5.98
CA ARG A 74 -6.55 3.74 6.96
C ARG A 74 -6.21 4.71 8.08
N TYR A 75 -5.03 4.56 8.69
CA TYR A 75 -4.62 5.39 9.82
C TYR A 75 -4.36 6.85 9.43
N TYR A 76 -3.65 7.07 8.32
CA TYR A 76 -3.17 8.39 7.92
C TYR A 76 -4.11 9.16 6.99
N LEU A 77 -5.19 8.55 6.49
CA LEU A 77 -6.13 9.20 5.58
C LEU A 77 -6.60 10.59 6.09
N PRO A 78 -7.00 10.78 7.36
CA PRO A 78 -7.43 12.09 7.84
C PRO A 78 -6.33 13.15 7.81
N GLU A 79 -5.09 12.80 8.15
CA GLU A 79 -3.98 13.75 8.15
C GLU A 79 -3.50 14.04 6.72
N LEU A 80 -3.54 13.06 5.81
CA LEU A 80 -3.28 13.28 4.38
C LEU A 80 -4.28 14.27 3.78
N GLN A 81 -5.57 14.11 4.06
CA GLN A 81 -6.63 15.04 3.65
C GLN A 81 -6.39 16.46 4.19
N LYS A 82 -6.07 16.57 5.48
CA LYS A 82 -5.77 17.85 6.13
C LYS A 82 -4.53 18.55 5.52
N ARG A 83 -3.56 17.79 5.01
CA ARG A 83 -2.38 18.29 4.27
C ARG A 83 -2.64 18.56 2.77
N GLY A 84 -3.90 18.47 2.34
CA GLY A 84 -4.35 18.82 0.99
C GLY A 84 -4.28 17.68 -0.03
N VAL A 85 -4.10 16.43 0.40
CA VAL A 85 -4.25 15.26 -0.49
C VAL A 85 -5.74 14.98 -0.68
N GLY A 86 -6.29 15.48 -1.78
CA GLY A 86 -7.74 15.45 -2.05
C GLY A 86 -8.22 14.20 -2.79
N LYS A 87 -7.30 13.39 -3.30
CA LYS A 87 -7.61 12.13 -4.00
C LYS A 87 -6.48 11.14 -3.80
N ILE A 88 -6.82 9.88 -3.53
CA ILE A 88 -5.87 8.80 -3.31
C ILE A 88 -6.31 7.58 -4.10
N GLY A 89 -5.39 6.98 -4.85
CA GLY A 89 -5.59 5.68 -5.50
C GLY A 89 -4.77 4.60 -4.82
N LEU A 90 -5.39 3.46 -4.53
CA LEU A 90 -4.68 2.23 -4.15
C LEU A 90 -4.88 1.21 -5.27
N VAL A 91 -3.84 0.91 -6.03
CA VAL A 91 -3.83 -0.12 -7.08
C VAL A 91 -3.25 -1.40 -6.50
N LEU A 92 -3.97 -2.52 -6.56
CA LEU A 92 -3.49 -3.83 -6.10
C LEU A 92 -3.30 -4.81 -7.26
N ASN A 93 -2.27 -5.65 -7.15
CA ASN A 93 -1.98 -6.70 -8.14
C ASN A 93 -2.82 -7.96 -7.88
N CYS A 94 -4.15 -7.83 -7.92
CA CYS A 94 -5.08 -8.92 -7.62
C CYS A 94 -6.42 -8.73 -8.31
N GLU A 95 -7.34 -9.66 -8.10
CA GLU A 95 -8.72 -9.54 -8.55
C GLU A 95 -9.57 -8.66 -7.61
N ASP A 96 -10.73 -8.22 -8.07
CA ASP A 96 -11.65 -7.34 -7.32
C ASP A 96 -12.01 -7.89 -5.95
N GLU A 97 -12.36 -9.17 -5.88
CA GLU A 97 -12.81 -9.80 -4.63
C GLU A 97 -11.65 -9.87 -3.63
N ALA A 98 -10.43 -10.17 -4.08
CA ALA A 98 -9.25 -10.14 -3.22
C ALA A 98 -8.98 -8.74 -2.65
N ALA A 99 -9.15 -7.70 -3.47
CA ALA A 99 -8.99 -6.30 -3.05
C ALA A 99 -10.05 -5.91 -2.00
N LYS A 100 -11.32 -6.30 -2.19
CA LYS A 100 -12.41 -6.08 -1.24
C LYS A 100 -12.18 -6.81 0.08
N VAL A 101 -11.76 -8.07 0.03
CA VAL A 101 -11.45 -8.88 1.22
C VAL A 101 -10.31 -8.24 2.00
N LEU A 102 -9.23 -7.79 1.36
CA LEU A 102 -8.17 -7.05 2.06
C LEU A 102 -8.70 -5.77 2.71
N ALA A 103 -9.48 -4.98 1.97
CA ALA A 103 -10.05 -3.72 2.48
C ALA A 103 -10.93 -3.95 3.72
N ASP A 104 -11.78 -4.98 3.71
CA ASP A 104 -12.60 -5.37 4.87
C ASP A 104 -11.74 -5.87 6.03
N LEU A 105 -10.75 -6.71 5.77
CA LEU A 105 -9.87 -7.23 6.81
C LEU A 105 -9.14 -6.10 7.55
N VAL A 106 -8.69 -5.06 6.86
CA VAL A 106 -7.94 -3.97 7.52
C VAL A 106 -8.79 -2.77 7.90
N ASP A 107 -10.12 -2.84 7.77
CA ASP A 107 -11.06 -1.72 7.96
C ASP A 107 -10.71 -0.48 7.10
N LEU A 108 -10.18 -0.68 5.89
CA LEU A 108 -9.76 0.42 5.01
C LEU A 108 -10.99 1.21 4.54
N PRO A 109 -11.15 2.50 4.90
CA PRO A 109 -12.20 3.34 4.36
C PRO A 109 -11.88 3.71 2.91
N CYS A 110 -12.67 3.20 1.98
CA CYS A 110 -12.54 3.47 0.55
C CYS A 110 -13.90 3.52 -0.12
N ASP A 111 -13.88 3.87 -1.40
CA ASP A 111 -15.07 4.05 -2.23
C ASP A 111 -15.96 2.79 -2.36
N VAL A 112 -15.43 1.60 -2.04
CA VAL A 112 -16.17 0.32 -2.00
C VAL A 112 -16.58 -0.13 -0.58
N SER A 113 -15.93 0.34 0.47
CA SER A 113 -16.21 -0.07 1.87
C SER A 113 -16.97 0.99 2.68
N SER A 114 -16.94 2.25 2.24
CA SER A 114 -17.51 3.39 2.94
C SER A 114 -18.35 4.25 2.00
N ASN A 115 -19.63 4.42 2.33
CA ASN A 115 -20.51 5.38 1.65
C ASN A 115 -20.24 6.84 2.04
N LYS A 116 -19.22 7.11 2.87
CA LYS A 116 -18.94 8.44 3.44
C LYS A 116 -17.65 9.08 2.95
N ASP A 117 -16.73 8.32 2.36
CA ASP A 117 -15.43 8.83 1.95
C ASP A 117 -14.99 8.28 0.57
N ASP A 118 -15.24 9.04 -0.50
CA ASP A 118 -14.69 8.73 -1.83
C ASP A 118 -13.31 9.38 -2.07
N THR A 119 -12.53 9.67 -1.03
CA THR A 119 -11.15 10.16 -1.20
C THR A 119 -10.24 9.04 -1.68
N LEU A 120 -10.42 7.83 -1.16
CA LEU A 120 -9.63 6.66 -1.51
C LEU A 120 -10.37 5.79 -2.53
N THR A 121 -9.86 5.74 -3.76
CA THR A 121 -10.35 4.86 -4.82
C THR A 121 -9.58 3.54 -4.80
N LEU A 122 -10.29 2.43 -4.62
CA LEU A 122 -9.71 1.10 -4.74
C LEU A 122 -9.69 0.66 -6.21
N MET A 123 -8.51 0.28 -6.70
CA MET A 123 -8.28 -0.14 -8.07
C MET A 123 -7.49 -1.44 -8.10
N VAL A 124 -7.60 -2.17 -9.20
CA VAL A 124 -6.87 -3.41 -9.42
C VAL A 124 -6.17 -3.44 -10.78
N ASP A 125 -5.04 -4.11 -10.80
CA ASP A 125 -4.30 -4.48 -12.00
C ASP A 125 -3.71 -5.88 -11.78
N PRO A 126 -4.49 -6.95 -12.05
CA PRO A 126 -4.10 -8.33 -11.75
C PRO A 126 -2.74 -8.76 -12.30
N LEU A 127 -2.24 -8.08 -13.35
CA LEU A 127 -0.99 -8.41 -14.04
C LEU A 127 0.18 -7.49 -13.64
N GLY A 128 -0.04 -6.52 -12.75
CA GLY A 128 0.99 -5.63 -12.22
C GLY A 128 1.64 -4.68 -13.23
N LYS A 129 1.02 -4.48 -14.39
CA LYS A 129 1.48 -3.59 -15.47
C LYS A 129 1.72 -2.15 -14.99
N ALA A 130 0.84 -1.62 -14.14
CA ALA A 130 0.93 -0.29 -13.56
C ALA A 130 2.17 -0.12 -12.69
N GLY A 131 2.42 -1.07 -11.79
CA GLY A 131 3.64 -1.07 -10.99
C GLY A 131 4.90 -1.19 -11.85
N ILE A 132 4.90 -2.08 -12.85
CA ILE A 132 6.03 -2.25 -13.78
C ILE A 132 6.30 -0.94 -14.55
N ALA A 133 5.25 -0.29 -15.06
CA ALA A 133 5.36 0.98 -15.76
C ALA A 133 5.91 2.08 -14.84
N PHE A 134 5.43 2.15 -13.59
CA PHE A 134 5.98 3.06 -12.57
C PHE A 134 7.45 2.77 -12.22
N GLY A 135 7.93 1.56 -12.51
CA GLY A 135 9.30 1.12 -12.25
C GLY A 135 9.50 0.55 -10.86
N VAL A 136 8.47 -0.07 -10.27
CA VAL A 136 8.65 -0.85 -9.03
C VAL A 136 9.56 -2.05 -9.29
N GLY A 137 10.22 -2.55 -8.23
CA GLY A 137 11.07 -3.72 -8.34
C GLY A 137 10.27 -4.96 -8.77
N ARG A 138 10.78 -5.73 -9.74
CA ARG A 138 10.17 -6.99 -10.19
C ARG A 138 10.65 -8.23 -9.39
N GLY A 139 11.50 -7.98 -8.38
CA GLY A 139 12.03 -9.01 -7.49
C GLY A 139 13.30 -9.68 -8.01
N TRP A 140 13.61 -10.86 -7.46
CA TRP A 140 14.81 -11.61 -7.80
C TRP A 140 14.59 -12.56 -8.98
N ARG A 141 15.45 -12.45 -10.00
CA ARG A 141 15.36 -13.23 -11.26
C ARG A 141 13.96 -13.13 -11.90
N PRO A 142 13.46 -11.90 -12.17
CA PRO A 142 12.10 -11.71 -12.65
C PRO A 142 11.84 -12.45 -13.97
N ASP A 143 12.81 -12.45 -14.88
CA ASP A 143 12.68 -13.02 -16.23
C ASP A 143 13.07 -14.50 -16.33
N ASP A 144 13.38 -15.16 -15.20
CA ASP A 144 13.71 -16.59 -15.18
C ASP A 144 12.44 -17.44 -15.18
N THR A 145 12.04 -17.92 -16.34
CA THR A 145 10.85 -18.75 -16.53
C THR A 145 11.01 -20.19 -16.05
N ALA A 146 12.25 -20.66 -15.79
CA ALA A 146 12.50 -22.00 -15.28
C ALA A 146 12.33 -22.08 -13.76
N MET A 147 12.37 -20.95 -13.07
CA MET A 147 12.25 -20.86 -11.61
C MET A 147 10.81 -20.54 -11.20
N SER A 148 10.25 -21.32 -10.28
CA SER A 148 8.89 -21.06 -9.79
C SER A 148 8.82 -19.70 -9.06
N PRO A 149 7.70 -18.96 -9.17
CA PRO A 149 7.51 -17.69 -8.46
C PRO A 149 7.74 -17.82 -6.95
N TYR A 150 7.35 -18.94 -6.35
CA TYR A 150 7.54 -19.20 -4.93
C TYR A 150 9.01 -19.30 -4.51
N VAL A 151 9.86 -19.90 -5.34
CA VAL A 151 11.31 -19.96 -5.08
C VAL A 151 11.93 -18.57 -5.19
N LYS A 152 11.47 -17.75 -6.16
CA LYS A 152 11.91 -16.35 -6.28
C LYS A 152 11.50 -15.53 -5.05
N LEU A 153 10.24 -15.67 -4.61
CA LEU A 153 9.73 -15.02 -3.39
C LEU A 153 10.54 -15.43 -2.17
N PHE A 154 10.83 -16.72 -2.00
CA PHE A 154 11.68 -17.20 -0.90
C PHE A 154 13.09 -16.58 -0.94
N GLY A 155 13.68 -16.44 -2.13
CA GLY A 155 14.93 -15.72 -2.31
C GLY A 155 14.84 -14.24 -1.88
N MET A 156 13.74 -13.57 -2.19
CA MET A 156 13.50 -12.18 -1.76
C MET A 156 13.31 -12.03 -0.25
N LEU A 157 12.69 -13.02 0.41
CA LEU A 157 12.62 -13.07 1.88
C LEU A 157 14.02 -13.17 2.50
N TRP A 158 14.98 -13.74 1.77
CA TRP A 158 16.41 -13.75 2.11
C TRP A 158 17.19 -12.50 1.64
N GLY A 159 16.49 -11.49 1.11
CA GLY A 159 17.08 -10.22 0.66
C GLY A 159 17.61 -10.21 -0.78
N LEU A 160 17.49 -11.30 -1.53
CA LEU A 160 17.92 -11.34 -2.93
C LEU A 160 16.98 -10.48 -3.79
N GLY A 161 17.52 -9.56 -4.58
CA GLY A 161 16.70 -8.63 -5.39
C GLY A 161 15.80 -7.67 -4.59
N ALA A 162 15.84 -7.74 -3.26
CA ALA A 162 14.99 -7.03 -2.32
C ALA A 162 15.83 -6.71 -1.07
N TRP A 163 16.92 -5.96 -1.27
CA TRP A 163 18.00 -5.82 -0.30
C TRP A 163 17.55 -5.26 1.06
N ALA A 164 16.48 -4.47 1.07
CA ALA A 164 15.94 -3.86 2.29
C ALA A 164 15.06 -4.80 3.11
N THR A 165 14.72 -6.00 2.63
CA THR A 165 13.85 -6.95 3.33
C THR A 165 14.41 -7.33 4.71
N LEU A 166 15.67 -7.79 4.76
CA LEU A 166 16.27 -8.21 6.03
C LEU A 166 16.41 -7.05 7.04
N PRO A 167 16.93 -5.86 6.65
CA PRO A 167 16.90 -4.68 7.53
C PRO A 167 15.50 -4.34 8.04
N ALA A 168 14.47 -4.39 7.19
CA ALA A 168 13.11 -4.06 7.57
C ALA A 168 12.52 -5.06 8.57
N VAL A 169 12.79 -6.36 8.40
CA VAL A 169 12.38 -7.42 9.32
C VAL A 169 13.10 -7.26 10.67
N ILE A 170 14.44 -7.16 10.65
CA ILE A 170 15.26 -6.99 11.86
C ILE A 170 14.85 -5.72 12.63
N GLY A 171 14.63 -4.62 11.92
CA GLY A 171 14.17 -3.36 12.51
C GLY A 171 12.83 -3.48 13.23
N GLY A 172 11.97 -4.40 12.81
CA GLY A 172 10.71 -4.68 13.50
C GLY A 172 10.88 -5.39 14.84
N TYR A 173 11.94 -6.19 15.01
CA TYR A 173 12.28 -6.82 16.29
C TYR A 173 13.00 -5.84 17.24
N ILE A 174 13.84 -4.95 16.69
CA ILE A 174 14.66 -4.03 17.49
C ILE A 174 13.88 -2.79 17.94
N GLY A 175 12.92 -2.28 17.17
CA GLY A 175 12.24 -1.01 17.45
C GLY A 175 12.93 0.19 16.79
N ASN A 176 12.55 1.42 17.17
CA ASN A 176 13.19 2.67 16.74
C ASN A 176 13.11 3.71 17.88
N PRO A 177 14.26 4.18 18.40
CA PRO A 177 14.29 5.17 19.49
C PRO A 177 14.02 6.62 19.03
N PHE A 178 13.90 6.88 17.73
CA PHE A 178 13.84 8.25 17.18
C PHE A 178 12.51 8.56 16.49
N THR A 179 11.92 7.60 15.79
CA THR A 179 10.71 7.84 14.96
C THR A 179 9.54 7.01 15.47
N ALA A 180 8.46 7.69 15.84
CA ALA A 180 7.21 7.04 16.21
C ALA A 180 6.50 6.49 14.96
N GLN A 181 5.79 5.37 15.12
CA GLN A 181 4.96 4.77 14.08
C GLN A 181 3.62 4.32 14.68
N PRO A 182 2.76 5.27 15.10
CA PRO A 182 1.55 4.97 15.87
C PRO A 182 0.51 4.13 15.11
N TRP A 183 0.58 4.11 13.78
CA TRP A 183 -0.24 3.23 12.94
C TRP A 183 -0.07 1.74 13.30
N ILE A 184 1.07 1.33 13.86
CA ILE A 184 1.34 -0.06 14.24
C ILE A 184 0.42 -0.50 15.39
N GLU A 185 0.36 0.31 16.44
CA GLU A 185 -0.49 0.07 17.60
C GLU A 185 -1.97 0.07 17.20
N ASP A 186 -2.36 1.04 16.38
CA ASP A 186 -3.73 1.14 15.87
C ASP A 186 -4.10 -0.04 14.95
N ALA A 187 -3.20 -0.52 14.08
CA ALA A 187 -3.42 -1.69 13.25
C ALA A 187 -3.54 -2.99 14.07
N MET A 188 -2.71 -3.16 15.12
CA MET A 188 -2.85 -4.29 16.05
C MET A 188 -4.18 -4.24 16.79
N ALA A 189 -4.65 -3.05 17.19
CA ALA A 189 -5.95 -2.88 17.85
C ALA A 189 -7.11 -3.27 16.93
N VAL A 190 -7.06 -2.90 15.64
CA VAL A 190 -8.02 -3.39 14.61
C VAL A 190 -7.99 -4.91 14.55
N GLY A 191 -6.82 -5.52 14.46
CA GLY A 191 -6.69 -6.97 14.41
C GLY A 191 -7.26 -7.65 15.65
N GLN A 192 -6.97 -7.15 16.84
CA GLN A 192 -7.50 -7.70 18.10
C GLN A 192 -9.03 -7.58 18.17
N ARG A 193 -9.63 -6.45 17.75
CA ARG A 193 -11.10 -6.31 17.65
C ARG A 193 -11.73 -7.29 16.66
N LYS A 194 -10.99 -7.67 15.61
CA LYS A 194 -11.40 -8.71 14.63
C LYS A 194 -10.99 -10.12 15.05
N GLY A 195 -10.48 -10.32 16.27
CA GLY A 195 -10.09 -11.63 16.79
C GLY A 195 -8.85 -12.24 16.15
N ARG A 196 -7.90 -11.42 15.68
CA ARG A 196 -6.62 -11.88 15.12
C ARG A 196 -5.60 -12.18 16.21
N TRP A 197 -4.85 -13.26 16.02
CA TRP A 197 -3.75 -13.64 16.88
C TRP A 197 -2.41 -13.07 16.36
N PRO A 198 -1.51 -12.59 17.23
CA PRO A 198 -1.66 -12.47 18.68
C PRO A 198 -2.53 -11.28 19.09
N ASP A 199 -3.39 -11.51 20.07
CA ASP A 199 -4.38 -10.57 20.63
C ASP A 199 -4.04 -10.12 22.06
N THR A 200 -2.89 -10.53 22.58
CA THR A 200 -2.47 -10.25 23.95
C THR A 200 -1.53 -9.05 24.07
N ALA A 201 -1.11 -8.46 22.95
CA ALA A 201 -0.13 -7.38 22.90
C ALA A 201 -0.68 -6.06 23.48
N LEU A 202 -1.98 -5.82 23.31
CA LEU A 202 -2.66 -4.60 23.76
C LEU A 202 -3.77 -4.95 24.76
N LEU A 203 -4.03 -4.00 25.66
CA LEU A 203 -5.27 -3.94 26.42
C LEU A 203 -6.15 -2.90 25.75
N LEU A 204 -7.37 -3.29 25.39
CA LEU A 204 -8.36 -2.43 24.79
C LEU A 204 -9.45 -2.15 25.82
N ASP A 205 -10.01 -0.93 25.81
CA ASP A 205 -11.24 -0.63 26.53
C ASP A 205 -12.40 -1.40 25.89
N GLU A 206 -13.19 -2.11 26.70
CA GLU A 206 -14.27 -2.98 26.21
C GLU A 206 -15.40 -2.20 25.53
N ASN A 207 -15.61 -0.93 25.89
CA ASN A 207 -16.72 -0.12 25.38
C ASN A 207 -16.33 0.65 24.12
N THR A 208 -15.12 1.20 24.07
CA THR A 208 -14.66 2.08 22.99
C THR A 208 -13.74 1.38 21.99
N GLY A 209 -13.14 0.25 22.36
CA GLY A 209 -12.12 -0.44 21.57
C GLY A 209 -10.80 0.34 21.45
N THR A 210 -10.60 1.39 22.24
CA THR A 210 -9.36 2.19 22.27
C THR A 210 -8.29 1.50 23.08
N VAL A 211 -7.02 1.68 22.71
CA VAL A 211 -5.88 1.12 23.43
C VAL A 211 -5.73 1.82 24.78
N THR A 212 -5.85 1.05 25.86
CA THR A 212 -5.64 1.54 27.25
C THR A 212 -4.23 1.27 27.72
N LYS A 213 -3.63 0.17 27.24
CA LYS A 213 -2.25 -0.19 27.54
C LYS A 213 -1.64 -0.94 26.38
N ASN A 214 -0.42 -0.57 26.02
CA ASN A 214 0.40 -1.37 25.14
C ASN A 214 1.49 -2.05 25.96
N LYS A 215 1.49 -3.39 25.99
CA LYS A 215 2.37 -4.16 26.90
C LYS A 215 3.85 -4.05 26.54
N PHE A 216 4.19 -3.66 25.30
CA PHE A 216 5.59 -3.40 24.94
C PHE A 216 6.18 -2.20 25.68
N SER A 217 5.36 -1.33 26.27
CA SER A 217 5.84 -0.25 27.15
C SER A 217 6.44 -0.77 28.46
N GLU A 218 6.20 -2.03 28.81
CA GLU A 218 6.76 -2.67 30.01
C GLU A 218 8.19 -3.19 29.80
N LEU A 219 8.71 -3.15 28.56
CA LEU A 219 10.07 -3.60 28.27
C LEU A 219 11.09 -2.68 28.97
N PRO A 220 12.03 -3.24 29.74
CA PRO A 220 13.02 -2.44 30.46
C PRO A 220 13.92 -1.68 29.48
N LEU A 221 14.18 -0.40 29.77
CA LEU A 221 15.05 0.51 29.00
C LEU A 221 14.54 0.95 27.61
N VAL A 222 13.68 0.15 26.99
CA VAL A 222 13.25 0.32 25.59
C VAL A 222 11.74 0.48 25.42
N GLY A 223 10.97 0.32 26.51
CA GLY A 223 9.52 0.53 26.52
C GLY A 223 9.10 1.99 26.31
N GLU A 224 10.00 2.94 26.51
CA GLU A 224 9.78 4.38 26.26
C GLU A 224 10.18 4.82 24.83
N TRP A 225 10.69 3.90 24.01
CA TRP A 225 11.06 4.25 22.64
C TRP A 225 9.82 4.63 21.81
N PRO A 226 9.91 5.63 20.91
CA PRO A 226 8.83 6.02 20.01
C PRO A 226 8.22 4.85 19.21
N ARG A 227 9.05 3.88 18.80
CA ARG A 227 8.61 2.56 18.37
C ARG A 227 9.33 1.52 19.20
N ARG A 228 8.59 0.72 19.96
CA ARG A 228 9.15 -0.23 20.91
C ARG A 228 9.59 -1.51 20.17
N PRO A 229 10.55 -2.25 20.73
CA PRO A 229 10.92 -3.56 20.19
C PRO A 229 9.72 -4.49 20.10
N LEU A 230 9.78 -5.42 19.14
CA LEU A 230 8.78 -6.45 18.86
C LEU A 230 7.41 -5.94 18.36
N GLU A 231 7.02 -4.68 18.53
CA GLU A 231 5.70 -4.16 18.10
C GLU A 231 5.40 -4.45 16.63
N LEU A 232 6.31 -4.03 15.74
CA LEU A 232 6.13 -4.21 14.30
C LEU A 232 6.24 -5.68 13.90
N ALA A 233 7.10 -6.45 14.55
CA ALA A 233 7.22 -7.89 14.32
C ALA A 233 5.93 -8.63 14.70
N THR A 234 5.31 -8.24 15.82
CA THR A 234 4.04 -8.79 16.29
C THR A 234 2.90 -8.45 15.34
N LEU A 235 2.80 -7.20 14.86
CA LEU A 235 1.82 -6.84 13.83
C LEU A 235 2.02 -7.66 12.55
N ARG A 236 3.26 -7.82 12.08
CA ARG A 236 3.55 -8.60 10.87
C ARG A 236 3.22 -10.08 11.04
N LEU A 237 3.49 -10.64 12.21
CA LEU A 237 3.08 -12.01 12.55
C LEU A 237 1.55 -12.14 12.52
N GLN A 238 0.83 -11.16 13.09
CA GLN A 238 -0.63 -11.11 13.06
C GLN A 238 -1.17 -11.06 11.62
N ASN A 239 -0.59 -10.18 10.79
CA ASN A 239 -0.94 -10.05 9.38
C ASN A 239 -0.68 -11.37 8.62
N MET A 240 0.49 -11.98 8.79
CA MET A 240 0.86 -13.21 8.11
C MET A 240 -0.13 -14.35 8.40
N LEU A 241 -0.49 -14.55 9.66
CA LEU A 241 -1.32 -15.69 10.07
C LEU A 241 -2.79 -15.47 9.74
N ASP A 242 -3.37 -14.36 10.17
CA ASP A 242 -4.82 -14.14 10.11
C ASP A 242 -5.30 -13.34 8.89
N ILE A 243 -4.40 -12.70 8.14
CA ILE A 243 -4.73 -12.08 6.84
C ILE A 243 -4.24 -13.00 5.72
N SER A 244 -2.93 -13.19 5.57
CA SER A 244 -2.36 -13.89 4.41
C SER A 244 -2.68 -15.38 4.39
N ILE A 245 -2.32 -16.14 5.44
CA ILE A 245 -2.43 -17.61 5.45
C ILE A 245 -3.89 -18.05 5.56
N LYS A 246 -4.64 -17.50 6.51
CA LYS A 246 -6.04 -17.89 6.77
C LYS A 246 -6.98 -17.58 5.61
N ASN A 247 -6.69 -16.54 4.82
CA ASN A 247 -7.53 -16.13 3.69
C ASN A 247 -6.82 -16.34 2.34
N TRP A 248 -5.80 -17.19 2.28
CA TRP A 248 -4.96 -17.39 1.09
C TRP A 248 -5.79 -17.68 -0.16
N GLU A 249 -6.81 -18.54 -0.06
CA GLU A 249 -7.70 -18.89 -1.18
C GLU A 249 -8.38 -17.68 -1.81
N GLN A 250 -8.74 -16.67 -1.00
CA GLN A 250 -9.42 -15.46 -1.46
C GLN A 250 -8.45 -14.35 -1.89
N LEU A 251 -7.21 -14.38 -1.41
CA LEU A 251 -6.26 -13.28 -1.57
C LEU A 251 -5.09 -13.60 -2.53
N ALA A 252 -4.85 -14.88 -2.82
CA ALA A 252 -3.73 -15.30 -3.64
C ALA A 252 -3.90 -14.88 -5.10
N PRO A 253 -2.80 -14.58 -5.81
CA PRO A 253 -2.84 -14.39 -7.26
C PRO A 253 -3.34 -15.66 -7.97
N ASN A 254 -4.11 -15.47 -9.04
CA ASN A 254 -4.47 -16.57 -9.93
C ASN A 254 -3.26 -17.01 -10.80
N GLU A 255 -3.42 -18.09 -11.55
CA GLU A 255 -2.35 -18.66 -12.37
C GLU A 255 -1.79 -17.67 -13.41
N GLU A 256 -2.64 -16.86 -14.04
CA GLU A 256 -2.21 -15.85 -15.01
C GLU A 256 -1.32 -14.78 -14.35
N ALA A 257 -1.73 -14.31 -13.17
CA ALA A 257 -0.96 -13.36 -12.38
C ALA A 257 0.37 -13.96 -11.89
N LEU A 258 0.39 -15.23 -11.47
CA LEU A 258 1.62 -15.95 -11.10
C LEU A 258 2.59 -16.04 -12.29
N GLN A 259 2.09 -16.32 -13.49
CA GLN A 259 2.89 -16.34 -14.72
C GLN A 259 3.41 -14.95 -15.10
N ALA A 260 2.63 -13.90 -14.85
CA ALA A 260 3.07 -12.51 -14.99
C ALA A 260 4.12 -12.08 -13.94
N GLY A 261 4.37 -12.91 -12.92
CA GLY A 261 5.41 -12.67 -11.91
C GLY A 261 4.98 -11.75 -10.76
N VAL A 262 3.68 -11.57 -10.53
CA VAL A 262 3.19 -10.61 -9.52
C VAL A 262 3.59 -10.97 -8.10
N LEU A 263 3.87 -12.25 -7.83
CA LEU A 263 4.24 -12.73 -6.49
C LEU A 263 5.56 -12.10 -5.99
N THR A 264 6.44 -11.69 -6.89
CA THR A 264 7.74 -11.08 -6.57
C THR A 264 7.82 -9.60 -6.90
N GLN A 265 6.73 -9.03 -7.42
CA GLN A 265 6.66 -7.60 -7.70
C GLN A 265 6.51 -6.83 -6.39
N LEU A 266 7.33 -5.80 -6.22
CA LEU A 266 7.31 -4.89 -5.09
C LEU A 266 6.35 -3.71 -5.36
N GLY A 267 6.09 -2.90 -4.33
CA GLY A 267 5.20 -1.75 -4.43
C GLY A 267 5.92 -0.42 -4.59
N GLY A 268 5.16 0.65 -4.41
CA GLY A 268 5.65 2.02 -4.39
C GLY A 268 4.53 3.03 -4.21
N CYS A 269 4.90 4.30 -4.13
CA CYS A 269 3.97 5.40 -3.94
C CYS A 269 4.49 6.68 -4.59
N VAL A 270 3.59 7.51 -5.08
CA VAL A 270 3.87 8.87 -5.52
C VAL A 270 2.79 9.82 -5.00
N VAL A 271 3.20 11.02 -4.59
CA VAL A 271 2.30 12.15 -4.36
C VAL A 271 2.63 13.24 -5.37
N TYR A 272 1.64 13.62 -6.17
CA TYR A 272 1.76 14.63 -7.22
C TYR A 272 1.03 15.90 -6.81
N ASP A 273 1.65 17.05 -7.03
CA ASP A 273 1.06 18.37 -6.82
C ASP A 273 0.72 18.98 -8.19
N SER A 274 -0.58 19.05 -8.52
CA SER A 274 -1.03 19.59 -9.81
C SER A 274 -0.96 21.12 -9.90
N GLU A 275 -0.76 21.83 -8.78
CA GLU A 275 -0.48 23.27 -8.80
C GLU A 275 0.94 23.54 -9.30
N LYS A 276 1.90 22.78 -8.76
CA LYS A 276 3.33 22.88 -9.12
C LYS A 276 3.69 22.08 -10.36
N MET A 277 2.81 21.17 -10.78
CA MET A 277 3.00 20.24 -11.88
C MET A 277 4.20 19.30 -11.69
N GLU A 278 4.49 18.90 -10.44
CA GLU A 278 5.64 18.05 -10.10
C GLU A 278 5.31 17.04 -8.98
N PRO A 279 6.04 15.90 -8.90
CA PRO A 279 5.94 15.01 -7.74
C PRO A 279 6.57 15.65 -6.51
N VAL A 280 5.85 15.65 -5.39
CA VAL A 280 6.37 16.15 -4.09
C VAL A 280 6.91 15.02 -3.21
N PHE A 281 6.52 13.78 -3.49
CA PHE A 281 7.06 12.59 -2.85
C PHE A 281 7.04 11.41 -3.83
N GLU A 282 8.08 10.58 -3.79
CA GLU A 282 8.16 9.34 -4.56
C GLU A 282 8.91 8.28 -3.75
N TRP A 283 8.40 7.06 -3.81
CA TRP A 283 9.01 5.89 -3.22
C TRP A 283 8.78 4.66 -4.09
N LYS A 284 9.83 3.85 -4.28
CA LYS A 284 9.77 2.52 -4.86
C LYS A 284 10.27 1.57 -3.80
N ASP A 285 9.46 0.58 -3.43
CA ASP A 285 9.79 -0.31 -2.33
C ASP A 285 11.11 -1.04 -2.63
N PRO A 286 12.15 -0.90 -1.78
CA PRO A 286 13.42 -1.58 -1.98
C PRO A 286 13.42 -3.03 -1.48
N GLY A 287 12.32 -3.49 -0.89
CA GLY A 287 12.15 -4.86 -0.43
C GLY A 287 10.77 -5.15 0.16
N ILE A 288 10.60 -6.41 0.57
CA ILE A 288 9.41 -6.85 1.29
C ILE A 288 9.47 -6.24 2.70
N CYS A 289 8.33 -5.83 3.24
CA CYS A 289 8.21 -5.11 4.50
C CYS A 289 8.88 -3.72 4.52
N ALA A 290 9.32 -3.20 3.37
CA ALA A 290 10.01 -1.92 3.23
C ALA A 290 9.18 -0.91 2.42
N VAL A 291 7.93 -0.70 2.85
CA VAL A 291 7.00 0.26 2.23
C VAL A 291 7.35 1.70 2.57
N ALA A 292 6.79 2.65 1.81
CA ALA A 292 6.96 4.08 2.07
C ALA A 292 6.54 4.43 3.51
N ASN A 293 7.34 5.25 4.18
CA ASN A 293 7.01 5.72 5.52
C ASN A 293 6.08 6.94 5.41
N PHE A 294 4.87 6.82 5.94
CA PHE A 294 3.85 7.87 5.78
C PHE A 294 4.16 9.10 6.61
N GLU A 295 4.88 8.94 7.71
CA GLU A 295 5.46 10.00 8.50
C GLU A 295 6.35 10.90 7.62
N ASP A 296 7.24 10.31 6.82
CA ASP A 296 8.11 11.02 5.88
C ASP A 296 7.30 11.69 4.75
N ILE A 297 6.22 11.04 4.29
CA ILE A 297 5.29 11.64 3.31
C ILE A 297 4.69 12.92 3.91
N LEU A 298 4.15 12.85 5.12
CA LEU A 298 3.51 13.98 5.79
C LEU A 298 4.48 15.15 6.06
N GLU A 299 5.77 14.88 6.24
CA GLU A 299 6.80 15.93 6.36
C GLU A 299 7.05 16.68 5.04
N LYS A 300 6.77 16.06 3.88
CA LYS A 300 6.96 16.67 2.55
C LYS A 300 5.73 17.43 2.02
N LEU A 301 4.54 17.19 2.59
CA LEU A 301 3.27 17.79 2.14
C LEU A 301 2.96 19.13 2.79
#